data_AF-A0AB37L3Y5-F1
#
_entry.id   AF-A0AB37L3Y5-F1
#
_cell.length_a   1.000
_cell.length_b   1.000
_cell.length_c   1.000
_cell.angle_alpha   90.00
_cell.angle_beta   90.00
_cell.angle_gamma   90.00
#
_symmetry.space_group_name_H-M   'P 1'
#
loop_
_entity.id
_entity.type
_entity.pdbx_description
1 polymer ?
#
loop_
_entity_poly.entity_id
_entity_poly.type
_entity_poly.pdbx_seq_one_letter_code
_entity_poly.pdbx_strand_id
1 'polypeptide(L)' 'MSKKQLRRRAYLLYRLRKQGIRCLTRCRTIFYPYGEDPKSVPYIRSLISEFHFLVQFEISA' A
#
# COMPACT_ATOMS: atom_id res chain seq x y z
N MET A 1 -3.06 -14.42 -10.66
CA MET A 1 -2.17 -14.30 -9.48
C MET A 1 -1.92 -15.69 -8.91
N SER A 2 -0.66 -16.10 -8.77
CA SER A 2 -0.33 -17.40 -8.16
C SER A 2 -0.62 -17.41 -6.65
N LYS A 3 -0.72 -18.60 -6.03
CA LYS A 3 -0.84 -18.74 -4.56
C LYS A 3 0.29 -17.99 -3.82
N LYS A 4 1.50 -17.98 -4.40
CA LYS A 4 2.66 -17.25 -3.87
C LYS A 4 2.44 -15.73 -3.90
N GLN A 5 1.91 -15.20 -5.00
CA GLN A 5 1.59 -13.77 -5.14
C GLN A 5 0.46 -13.34 -4.19
N LEU A 6 -0.56 -14.18 -3.99
CA LEU A 6 -1.64 -13.90 -3.04
C LEU A 6 -1.13 -13.80 -1.60
N ARG A 7 -0.27 -14.75 -1.18
CA ARG A 7 0.37 -14.70 0.15
C ARG A 7 1.26 -13.46 0.31
N ARG A 8 2.04 -13.12 -0.72
CA ARG A 8 2.89 -11.92 -0.72
C ARG A 8 2.05 -10.64 -0.59
N ARG A 9 0.98 -10.51 -1.37
CA ARG A 9 0.05 -9.36 -1.28
C ARG A 9 -0.53 -9.23 0.12
N ALA A 10 -1.00 -10.33 0.70
CA ALA A 10 -1.57 -10.34 2.05
C ALA A 10 -0.53 -9.91 3.10
N TYR A 11 0.71 -10.40 2.99
CA TYR A 11 1.82 -10.00 3.86
C TYR A 11 2.14 -8.50 3.76
N LEU A 12 2.24 -7.96 2.55
CA LEU A 12 2.51 -6.53 2.34
C LEU A 12 1.40 -5.65 2.95
N LEU A 13 0.14 -6.01 2.72
CA LEU A 13 -1.01 -5.30 3.29
C LEU A 13 -1.04 -5.39 4.82
N TYR A 14 -0.70 -6.55 5.38
CA TYR A 14 -0.59 -6.72 6.82
C TYR A 14 0.47 -5.81 7.44
N ARG A 15 1.67 -5.73 6.83
CA ARG A 15 2.75 -4.85 7.31
C ARG A 15 2.35 -3.38 7.24
N LEU A 16 1.70 -2.95 6.17
CA LEU A 16 1.19 -1.59 6.01
C LEU A 16 0.16 -1.21 7.08
N ARG A 17 -0.80 -2.09 7.35
CA ARG A 17 -1.80 -1.87 8.40
C ARG A 17 -1.17 -1.79 9.79
N LYS A 18 -0.13 -2.59 10.04
CA LYS A 18 0.62 -2.53 11.31
C LYS A 18 1.34 -1.18 11.50
N GLN A 19 1.67 -0.49 10.42
CA GLN A 19 2.22 0.87 10.45
C GLN A 19 1.13 1.96 10.57
N GLY A 20 -0.15 1.58 10.66
CA GLY A 20 -1.26 2.54 10.73
C GLY A 20 -1.67 3.14 9.39
N ILE A 21 -1.06 2.69 8.28
CA ILE A 21 -1.34 3.23 6.95
C ILE A 21 -2.66 2.64 6.43
N ARG A 22 -3.59 3.51 6.05
CA ARG A 22 -4.91 3.12 5.57
C ARG A 22 -4.83 2.61 4.13
N CYS A 23 -5.50 1.49 3.85
CA CYS A 23 -5.53 0.90 2.51
C CYS A 23 -6.92 0.35 2.16
N LEU A 24 -7.41 0.66 0.96
CA LEU A 24 -8.64 0.12 0.40
C LEU A 24 -8.30 -0.98 -0.63
N THR A 25 -8.50 -2.24 -0.25
CA THR A 25 -8.13 -3.38 -1.10
C THR A 25 -9.04 -3.56 -2.31
N ARG A 26 -10.30 -3.08 -2.24
CA ARG A 26 -11.27 -3.12 -3.35
C ARG A 26 -10.85 -2.23 -4.52
N CYS A 27 -10.48 -0.97 -4.24
CA CYS A 27 -10.02 -0.03 -5.27
C CYS A 27 -8.49 -0.02 -5.46
N ARG A 28 -7.76 -0.84 -4.69
CA ARG A 28 -6.29 -0.89 -4.68
C ARG A 28 -5.66 0.47 -4.36
N THR A 29 -6.24 1.20 -3.41
CA THR A 29 -5.79 2.54 -3.03
C THR A 29 -5.09 2.48 -1.68
N ILE A 30 -3.92 3.09 -1.58
CA ILE A 30 -3.19 3.33 -0.34
C ILE A 30 -3.34 4.82 -0.03
N PHE A 31 -3.80 5.15 1.17
CA PHE A 31 -3.91 6.52 1.62
C PHE A 31 -2.65 6.88 2.40
N TYR A 32 -1.97 7.94 1.98
CA TYR A 32 -0.69 8.34 2.55
C TYR A 32 -0.70 9.86 2.79
N PRO A 33 -0.09 10.36 3.88
CA PRO A 33 -0.07 11.79 4.16
C PRO A 33 0.64 12.58 3.05
N TYR A 34 0.06 13.71 2.67
CA TYR A 34 0.67 14.64 1.73
C TYR A 34 1.96 15.24 2.31
N GLY A 35 3.01 15.33 1.49
CA GLY A 35 4.32 15.87 1.89
C GLY A 35 5.36 14.81 2.27
N GLU A 36 4.95 13.57 2.51
CA GLU A 36 5.87 12.45 2.71
C GLU A 36 6.03 11.62 1.41
N ASP A 37 7.20 10.99 1.24
CA ASP A 37 7.44 10.10 0.08
C ASP A 37 6.89 8.69 0.35
N PRO A 38 5.82 8.24 -0.33
CA PRO A 38 5.29 6.88 -0.19
C PRO A 38 6.28 5.81 -0.69
N LYS A 39 7.24 6.17 -1.56
CA LYS A 39 8.27 5.24 -2.05
C LYS A 39 9.37 4.98 -1.03
N SER A 40 9.44 5.77 0.05
CA SER A 40 10.31 5.50 1.19
C SER A 40 9.91 4.22 1.93
N VAL A 41 8.62 3.85 1.87
CA VAL A 41 8.08 2.61 2.46
C VAL A 41 8.20 1.45 1.46
N PRO A 42 9.08 0.44 1.70
CA PRO A 42 9.31 -0.64 0.73
C PRO A 42 8.06 -1.45 0.39
N TYR A 43 7.14 -1.56 1.34
CA TYR A 43 5.88 -2.27 1.16
C TYR A 43 4.93 -1.57 0.18
N ILE A 44 4.87 -0.24 0.23
CA ILE A 44 4.07 0.57 -0.71
C ILE A 44 4.67 0.44 -2.11
N ARG A 45 5.99 0.60 -2.24
CA ARG A 45 6.70 0.43 -3.52
C ARG A 45 6.39 -0.93 -4.16
N SER A 46 6.42 -2.00 -3.36
CA SER A 46 6.10 -3.35 -3.82
C SER A 46 4.63 -3.50 -4.24
N LEU A 47 3.69 -2.89 -3.51
CA LEU A 47 2.27 -2.91 -3.88
C LEU A 47 1.97 -2.13 -5.16
N ILE A 48 2.65 -1.01 -5.39
CA ILE A 48 2.54 -0.23 -6.62
C ILE A 48 3.09 -1.05 -7.80
N SER A 49 4.33 -1.52 -7.68
CA SER A 49 5.04 -2.18 -8.78
C SER A 49 4.50 -3.57 -9.11
N GLU A 50 4.15 -4.39 -8.10
CA GLU A 50 3.76 -5.79 -8.31
C GLU A 50 2.24 -5.98 -8.40
N PHE A 51 1.46 -5.11 -7.77
CA PHE A 51 0.01 -5.29 -7.60
C PHE A 51 -0.82 -4.12 -8.12
N HIS A 52 -0.19 -3.12 -8.75
CA HIS A 52 -0.82 -1.95 -9.34
C HIS A 52 -1.73 -1.20 -8.34
N PHE A 53 -1.25 -1.03 -7.11
CA PHE A 53 -1.89 -0.13 -6.18
C PHE A 53 -1.60 1.32 -6.54
N LEU A 54 -2.58 2.18 -6.29
CA LEU A 54 -2.50 3.63 -6.44
C LEU A 54 -2.28 4.25 -5.07
N VAL A 55 -1.52 5.34 -5.01
CA VAL A 55 -1.37 6.16 -3.81
C VAL A 55 -2.25 7.38 -3.93
N GLN A 56 -3.16 7.54 -2.97
CA GLN A 56 -3.96 8.73 -2.79
C GLN A 56 -3.33 9.52 -1.64
N PHE A 57 -2.94 10.76 -1.90
CA PHE A 57 -2.47 11.64 -0.84
C PHE A 57 -3.64 12.25 -0.08
N GLU A 58 -3.54 12.24 1.24
CA GLU A 58 -4.51 12.87 2.14
C GLU A 58 -3.87 14.08 2.81
N ILE A 59 -4.58 15.20 2.77
CA ILE A 59 -4.24 16.40 3.52
C ILE A 59 -5.09 16.37 4.78
N SER A 60 -4.47 16.13 5.93
CA SER A 60 -5.11 16.37 7.22
C SER A 60 -5.23 17.89 7.37
N ALA A 61 -6.45 18.40 7.34
CA ALA A 61 -6.75 19.80 7.61
C ALA A 61 -6.45 20.18 9.07
#